data_AF-A0AAN7U755-F1
#
_entry.id   AF-A0AAN7U755-F1
#
_cell.length_a   1.000
_cell.length_b   1.000
_cell.length_c   1.000
_cell.angle_alpha   90.00
_cell.angle_beta   90.00
_cell.angle_gamma   90.00
#
_symmetry.space_group_name_H-M   'P 1'
#
loop_
_entity.id
_entity.type
_entity.pdbx_description
1 polymer ?
#
loop_
_entity_poly.entity_id
_entity_poly.type
_entity_poly.pdbx_seq_one_letter_code
_entity_poly.pdbx_strand_id
1 'polypeptide(L)'
;MAITYYLFFICLISFSTNFAYSQISPSYCTYNGIDYSRLNNGSYSSLSAASGSNPAGKYRFFWNICGEAIKCDSSGVSACQLAVGSIFSATTVGLMSLGSFSMFDSVTPILHYTTNSNPCNDNIFRSFDILLSCSTGEIESSIVIEESKCSYRVLMSGQALCATPTPTPTTPTPTLTPTPTPTSNNVTCQASNGISMKSPDTITCSGYGPSICTTPSGYLCESVNTDSVIKCISPDHSISCIGNHFECYTTSYSCSIDLSSYNGLEVNGKIINSNYFSSPVLSPNSNANNSYIIIPSFIYLVFFIIQILFL
;
A
#
# COMPACT_ATOMS: atom_id res chain seq x y z
N MET A 1 -24.76 23.28 57.77
CA MET A 1 -23.33 23.00 57.48
C MET A 1 -23.11 21.59 56.91
N ALA A 2 -23.82 20.54 57.35
CA ALA A 2 -23.61 19.17 56.84
C ALA A 2 -23.99 18.95 55.35
N ILE A 3 -25.01 19.65 54.83
CA ILE A 3 -25.49 19.47 53.45
C ILE A 3 -24.47 19.96 52.40
N THR A 4 -23.67 20.99 52.74
CA THR A 4 -22.68 21.58 51.82
C THR A 4 -21.50 20.63 51.58
N TYR A 5 -21.10 19.85 52.59
CA TYR A 5 -20.03 18.84 52.45
C TYR A 5 -20.46 17.67 51.57
N TYR A 6 -21.74 17.28 51.62
CA TYR A 6 -22.25 16.15 50.84
C TYR A 6 -22.29 16.45 49.33
N LEU A 7 -22.67 17.67 48.94
CA LEU A 7 -22.66 18.10 47.53
C LEU A 7 -21.23 18.22 46.96
N PHE A 8 -20.27 18.68 47.76
CA PHE A 8 -18.87 18.75 47.35
C PHE A 8 -18.28 17.34 47.14
N PHE A 9 -18.62 16.38 47.99
CA PHE A 9 -18.17 14.99 47.87
C PHE A 9 -18.79 14.27 46.66
N ILE A 10 -20.08 14.49 46.38
CA ILE A 10 -20.73 13.94 45.17
C ILE A 10 -20.07 14.53 43.90
N CYS A 11 -19.76 15.83 43.90
CA CYS A 11 -19.09 16.47 42.77
C CYS A 11 -17.67 15.93 42.53
N LEU A 12 -16.92 15.65 43.61
CA LEU A 12 -15.59 15.03 43.55
C LEU A 12 -15.63 13.58 43.06
N ILE A 13 -16.64 12.79 43.49
CA ILE A 13 -16.81 11.41 43.01
C ILE A 13 -17.20 11.41 41.52
N SER A 14 -18.10 12.30 41.08
CA SER A 14 -18.46 12.44 39.66
C SER A 14 -17.31 12.93 38.77
N PHE A 15 -16.37 13.71 39.30
CA PHE A 15 -15.18 14.12 38.56
C PHE A 15 -14.16 12.98 38.42
N SER A 16 -14.07 12.10 39.43
CA SER A 16 -13.13 10.98 39.43
C SER A 16 -13.53 9.79 38.54
N THR A 17 -14.83 9.53 38.34
CA THR A 17 -15.28 8.41 37.50
C THR A 17 -15.19 8.68 36.00
N ASN A 18 -15.02 9.93 35.58
CA ASN A 18 -14.78 10.29 34.18
C ASN A 18 -13.29 10.23 33.77
N PHE A 19 -12.37 10.20 34.74
CA PHE A 19 -10.92 10.10 34.47
C PHE A 19 -10.41 8.66 34.32
N ALA A 20 -11.23 7.65 34.62
CA ALA A 20 -10.85 6.24 34.54
C ALA A 20 -10.93 5.65 33.11
N TYR A 21 -11.47 6.39 32.14
CA TYR A 21 -11.22 6.10 30.72
C TYR A 21 -9.92 6.76 30.28
N SER A 22 -8.86 6.60 31.08
CA SER A 22 -7.51 7.00 30.73
C SER A 22 -7.21 6.40 29.38
N GLN A 23 -7.17 7.26 28.36
CA GLN A 23 -6.84 6.91 26.99
C GLN A 23 -5.52 6.16 27.06
N ILE A 24 -5.58 4.84 26.80
CA ILE A 24 -4.39 3.99 26.79
C ILE A 24 -3.50 4.63 25.74
N SER A 25 -2.37 5.18 26.20
CA SER A 25 -1.39 5.75 25.30
C SER A 25 -1.09 4.70 24.21
N PRO A 26 -1.02 5.11 22.93
CA PRO A 26 -0.69 4.21 21.82
C PRO A 26 0.63 3.47 22.01
N SER A 27 1.43 3.82 23.02
CA SER A 27 2.68 3.16 23.40
C SER A 27 2.57 1.64 23.54
N TYR A 28 1.39 1.11 23.92
CA TYR A 28 1.18 -0.35 24.03
C TYR A 28 0.57 -0.99 22.78
N CYS A 29 0.16 -0.17 21.81
CA CYS A 29 -0.46 -0.57 20.55
C CYS A 29 -1.53 -1.67 20.65
N THR A 30 -2.21 -1.76 21.79
CA THR A 30 -3.21 -2.79 22.05
C THR A 30 -4.52 -2.10 22.37
N TYR A 31 -5.59 -2.50 21.69
CA TYR A 31 -6.91 -1.92 21.91
C TYR A 31 -8.00 -2.98 21.70
N ASN A 32 -8.96 -3.07 22.62
CA ASN A 32 -10.00 -4.10 22.67
C ASN A 32 -9.47 -5.55 22.52
N GLY A 33 -8.31 -5.83 23.12
CA GLY A 33 -7.67 -7.15 23.07
C GLY A 33 -6.97 -7.49 21.75
N ILE A 34 -6.94 -6.56 20.80
CA ILE A 34 -6.21 -6.69 19.54
C ILE A 34 -4.88 -5.96 19.67
N ASP A 35 -3.78 -6.65 19.36
CA ASP A 35 -2.43 -6.09 19.28
C ASP A 35 -2.16 -5.60 17.85
N TYR A 36 -2.12 -4.28 17.69
CA TYR A 36 -1.87 -3.59 16.42
C TYR A 36 -0.37 -3.38 16.16
N SER A 37 0.54 -3.79 17.04
CA SER A 37 1.98 -3.53 16.90
C SER A 37 2.58 -4.12 15.63
N ARG A 38 1.97 -5.20 15.11
CA ARG A 38 2.35 -5.87 13.86
C ARG A 38 2.09 -5.02 12.62
N LEU A 39 1.30 -3.96 12.75
CA LEU A 39 1.02 -3.00 11.69
C LEU A 39 2.00 -1.82 11.71
N ASN A 40 2.96 -1.80 12.63
CA ASN A 40 4.05 -0.84 12.57
C ASN A 40 5.01 -1.26 11.45
N ASN A 41 4.88 -0.63 10.28
CA ASN A 41 5.62 -0.98 9.07
C ASN A 41 6.44 0.19 8.50
N GLY A 42 6.91 1.08 9.38
CA GLY A 42 7.71 2.24 9.01
C GLY A 42 6.90 3.40 8.44
N SER A 43 6.14 3.21 7.36
CA SER A 43 5.18 4.22 6.86
C SER A 43 4.22 3.65 5.81
N TYR A 44 2.93 3.82 6.05
CA TYR A 44 1.89 3.79 5.03
C TYR A 44 1.86 5.12 4.28
N SER A 45 1.26 5.14 3.09
CA SER A 45 1.04 6.38 2.35
C SER A 45 -0.20 6.34 1.48
N SER A 46 -0.81 7.50 1.25
CA SER A 46 -1.94 7.65 0.33
C SER A 46 -2.11 9.11 -0.08
N LEU A 47 -2.80 9.33 -1.20
CA LEU A 47 -3.08 10.66 -1.72
C LEU A 47 -4.32 11.28 -1.06
N SER A 48 -4.35 12.61 -1.01
CA SER A 48 -5.53 13.36 -0.58
C SER A 48 -6.67 13.23 -1.59
N ALA A 49 -7.88 13.05 -1.11
CA ALA A 49 -9.10 13.21 -1.89
C ALA A 49 -9.29 14.68 -2.32
N ALA A 50 -10.17 14.92 -3.29
CA ALA A 50 -10.64 16.27 -3.56
C ALA A 50 -11.51 16.77 -2.40
N SER A 51 -11.27 17.98 -1.94
CA SER A 51 -12.15 18.74 -1.03
C SER A 51 -12.44 20.12 -1.62
N GLY A 52 -13.43 20.84 -1.09
CA GLY A 52 -13.80 22.17 -1.60
C GLY A 52 -12.66 23.19 -1.62
N SER A 53 -11.60 22.96 -0.83
CA SER A 53 -10.40 23.78 -0.73
C SER A 53 -9.14 23.11 -1.30
N ASN A 54 -9.17 21.81 -1.63
CA ASN A 54 -8.01 21.05 -2.06
C ASN A 54 -8.32 20.18 -3.30
N PRO A 55 -7.65 20.39 -4.44
CA PRO A 55 -7.75 19.46 -5.56
C PRO A 55 -7.28 18.05 -5.14
N ALA A 56 -7.89 17.01 -5.70
CA ALA A 56 -7.48 15.63 -5.48
C ALA A 56 -5.98 15.47 -5.80
N GLY A 57 -5.28 14.72 -4.95
CA GLY A 57 -3.86 14.44 -5.12
C GLY A 57 -2.91 15.60 -4.83
N LYS A 58 -3.39 16.75 -4.31
CA LYS A 58 -2.50 17.87 -3.95
C LYS A 58 -1.48 17.49 -2.86
N TYR A 59 -1.89 16.65 -1.92
CA TYR A 59 -1.03 16.19 -0.84
C TYR A 59 -0.91 14.67 -0.84
N ARG A 60 0.27 14.20 -0.46
CA ARG A 60 0.51 12.82 -0.04
C ARG A 60 0.62 12.80 1.47
N PHE A 61 -0.12 11.91 2.10
CA PHE A 61 -0.02 11.65 3.52
C PHE A 61 0.85 10.43 3.75
N PHE A 62 1.63 10.50 4.82
CA PHE A 62 2.40 9.39 5.34
C PHE A 62 2.01 9.19 6.79
N TRP A 63 1.77 7.95 7.20
CA TRP A 63 1.43 7.64 8.58
C TRP A 63 1.94 6.26 8.98
N ASN A 64 1.96 5.98 10.28
CA ASN A 64 2.30 4.67 10.81
C ASN A 64 1.38 4.31 11.97
N ILE A 65 1.21 3.01 12.23
CA ILE A 65 0.38 2.50 13.32
C ILE A 65 1.26 2.29 14.55
N CYS A 66 0.98 3.05 15.61
CA CYS A 66 1.70 3.01 16.90
C CYS A 66 3.23 3.16 16.79
N GLY A 67 3.68 3.88 15.78
CA GLY A 67 5.09 4.08 15.50
C GLY A 67 5.35 5.42 14.84
N GLU A 68 6.62 5.70 14.62
CA GLU A 68 7.05 6.86 13.84
C GLU A 68 6.87 6.57 12.35
N ALA A 69 6.35 7.55 11.62
CA ALA A 69 6.29 7.51 10.17
C ALA A 69 7.65 7.97 9.61
N ILE A 70 8.45 7.02 9.11
CA ILE A 70 9.84 7.26 8.68
C ILE A 70 9.98 8.32 7.58
N LYS A 71 8.90 8.59 6.84
CA LYS A 71 8.84 9.59 5.76
C LYS A 71 8.53 11.01 6.24
N CYS A 72 8.32 11.20 7.54
CA CYS A 72 8.01 12.50 8.12
C CYS A 72 9.23 13.30 8.57
N ASP A 73 10.45 12.76 8.40
CA ASP A 73 11.73 13.41 8.70
C ASP A 73 11.80 14.07 10.10
N SER A 74 11.05 13.52 11.07
CA SER A 74 10.93 14.07 12.43
C SER A 74 10.58 12.98 13.42
N SER A 75 11.34 12.91 14.52
CA SER A 75 11.11 11.95 15.62
C SER A 75 9.77 12.19 16.31
N GLY A 76 9.10 11.12 16.73
CA GLY A 76 7.82 11.15 17.43
C GLY A 76 6.62 11.52 16.55
N VAL A 77 6.80 11.68 15.23
CA VAL A 77 5.70 11.96 14.28
C VAL A 77 5.12 10.65 13.78
N SER A 78 3.84 10.39 14.08
CA SER A 78 3.11 9.22 13.54
C SER A 78 2.41 9.51 12.24
N ALA A 79 2.15 10.78 11.90
CA ALA A 79 1.57 11.15 10.63
C ALA A 79 2.02 12.55 10.16
N CYS A 80 2.26 12.69 8.87
CA CYS A 80 2.58 13.96 8.21
C CYS A 80 1.95 14.04 6.82
N GLN A 81 1.88 15.27 6.29
CA GLN A 81 1.47 15.58 4.94
C GLN A 81 2.61 16.23 4.15
N LEU A 82 2.75 15.88 2.88
CA LEU A 82 3.70 16.46 1.95
C LEU A 82 2.95 16.93 0.70
N ALA A 83 3.19 18.17 0.26
CA ALA A 83 2.65 18.63 -1.02
C ALA A 83 3.32 17.86 -2.17
N VAL A 84 2.52 17.32 -3.09
CA VAL A 84 3.06 16.52 -4.20
C VAL A 84 3.94 17.40 -5.10
N GLY A 85 5.15 16.93 -5.39
CA GLY A 85 6.17 17.68 -6.14
C GLY A 85 6.91 18.74 -5.33
N SER A 86 6.62 18.85 -4.03
CA SER A 86 7.32 19.78 -3.15
C SER A 86 8.68 19.24 -2.70
N ILE A 87 9.64 20.14 -2.57
CA ILE A 87 10.93 19.90 -1.90
C ILE A 87 10.93 20.34 -0.43
N PHE A 88 9.80 20.83 0.07
CA PHE A 88 9.69 21.29 1.45
C PHE A 88 9.52 20.10 2.41
N SER A 89 9.88 20.31 3.67
CA SER A 89 9.70 19.33 4.74
C SER A 89 8.23 18.96 4.91
N ALA A 90 7.96 17.70 5.21
CA ALA A 90 6.61 17.24 5.52
C ALA A 90 6.04 18.02 6.71
N THR A 91 4.78 18.42 6.62
CA THR A 91 4.07 19.09 7.72
C THR A 91 3.49 18.02 8.65
N THR A 92 3.83 18.07 9.93
CA THR A 92 3.25 17.17 10.95
C THR A 92 1.73 17.32 11.02
N VAL A 93 1.01 16.20 10.97
CA VAL A 93 -0.45 16.15 11.19
C VAL A 93 -0.83 15.30 12.41
N GLY A 94 0.11 14.53 12.97
CA GLY A 94 -0.13 13.70 14.15
C GLY A 94 1.17 13.27 14.84
N LEU A 95 1.21 13.44 16.17
CA LEU A 95 2.30 13.00 17.04
C LEU A 95 1.93 11.70 17.75
N MET A 96 2.90 10.79 17.86
CA MET A 96 2.73 9.50 18.54
C MET A 96 2.34 9.69 20.02
N SER A 97 2.96 10.65 20.69
CA SER A 97 2.74 10.96 22.11
C SER A 97 1.36 11.52 22.41
N LEU A 98 0.65 12.01 21.38
CA LEU A 98 -0.70 12.56 21.48
C LEU A 98 -1.74 11.67 20.78
N GLY A 99 -1.36 10.44 20.43
CA GLY A 99 -2.32 9.51 19.84
C GLY A 99 -3.26 8.92 20.90
N SER A 100 -4.40 8.39 20.45
CA SER A 100 -5.36 7.68 21.30
C SER A 100 -6.19 6.71 20.46
N PHE A 101 -6.63 5.61 21.08
CA PHE A 101 -7.63 4.74 20.48
C PHE A 101 -9.04 5.10 20.95
N SER A 102 -10.01 4.96 20.05
CA SER A 102 -11.45 5.12 20.34
C SER A 102 -12.29 4.23 19.42
N MET A 103 -13.63 4.35 19.47
CA MET A 103 -14.55 3.63 18.58
C MET A 103 -15.33 4.61 17.72
N PHE A 104 -15.38 4.37 16.40
CA PHE A 104 -16.33 4.95 15.46
C PHE A 104 -17.57 4.05 15.40
N ASP A 105 -18.76 4.66 15.51
CA ASP A 105 -20.06 3.96 15.46
C ASP A 105 -20.16 2.72 16.35
N SER A 106 -19.43 2.70 17.48
CA SER A 106 -19.34 1.58 18.43
C SER A 106 -18.74 0.27 17.90
N VAL A 107 -18.33 0.19 16.63
CA VAL A 107 -17.87 -1.07 16.01
C VAL A 107 -16.48 -0.98 15.36
N THR A 108 -16.07 0.20 14.90
CA THR A 108 -14.83 0.37 14.14
C THR A 108 -13.80 1.07 15.03
N PRO A 109 -12.70 0.41 15.42
CA PRO A 109 -11.63 1.07 16.13
C PRO A 109 -11.07 2.25 15.33
N ILE A 110 -10.85 3.38 16.00
CA ILE A 110 -10.14 4.54 15.45
C ILE A 110 -8.83 4.68 16.21
N LEU A 111 -7.74 4.85 15.48
CA LEU A 111 -6.50 5.38 16.00
C LEU A 111 -6.40 6.85 15.60
N HIS A 112 -6.61 7.74 16.58
CA HIS A 112 -6.59 9.18 16.41
C HIS A 112 -5.20 9.71 16.76
N TYR A 113 -4.58 10.48 15.85
CA TYR A 113 -3.39 11.27 16.14
C TYR A 113 -3.70 12.75 16.03
N THR A 114 -3.10 13.56 16.91
CA THR A 114 -3.17 15.02 16.85
C THR A 114 -1.79 15.63 17.05
N THR A 115 -1.65 16.91 16.76
CA THR A 115 -0.40 17.66 16.99
C THR A 115 -0.70 19.00 17.66
N ASN A 116 0.21 19.45 18.53
CA ASN A 116 0.20 20.81 19.09
C ASN A 116 1.17 21.74 18.37
N SER A 117 1.81 21.26 17.30
CA SER A 117 2.70 22.02 16.42
C SER A 117 2.05 22.18 15.05
N ASN A 118 2.47 23.21 14.31
CA ASN A 118 1.97 23.48 12.97
C ASN A 118 0.43 23.49 12.93
N PRO A 119 -0.25 24.46 13.55
CA PRO A 119 -1.67 24.64 13.30
C PRO A 119 -1.89 25.05 11.84
N CYS A 120 -3.07 24.79 11.32
CA CYS A 120 -3.46 25.35 10.04
C CYS A 120 -4.04 26.75 10.21
N ASN A 121 -4.64 27.30 9.14
CA ASN A 121 -5.28 28.62 9.20
C ASN A 121 -6.32 28.65 10.34
N ASP A 122 -6.40 29.78 11.05
CA ASP A 122 -7.26 30.00 12.23
C ASP A 122 -6.83 29.26 13.50
N ASN A 123 -5.54 28.90 13.61
CA ASN A 123 -4.97 28.23 14.78
C ASN A 123 -5.60 26.85 15.11
N ILE A 124 -6.24 26.21 14.14
CA ILE A 124 -6.80 24.87 14.30
C ILE A 124 -5.67 23.86 14.19
N PHE A 125 -5.50 23.03 15.21
CA PHE A 125 -4.51 21.96 15.19
C PHE A 125 -4.91 20.84 14.25
N ARG A 126 -3.91 20.28 13.56
CA ARG A 126 -4.10 19.17 12.63
C ARG A 126 -4.37 17.88 13.40
N SER A 127 -5.22 17.04 12.82
CA SER A 127 -5.46 15.68 13.33
C SER A 127 -5.60 14.68 12.19
N PHE A 128 -5.32 13.42 12.50
CA PHE A 128 -5.30 12.31 11.56
C PHE A 128 -5.96 11.08 12.18
N ASP A 129 -7.14 10.71 11.66
CA ASP A 129 -7.90 9.54 12.07
C ASP A 129 -7.59 8.35 11.16
N ILE A 130 -7.34 7.20 11.77
CA ILE A 130 -7.18 5.93 11.06
C ILE A 130 -8.30 5.00 11.50
N LEU A 131 -9.25 4.73 10.60
CA LEU A 131 -10.32 3.75 10.83
C LEU A 131 -9.78 2.37 10.49
N LEU A 132 -9.93 1.44 11.43
CA LEU A 132 -9.38 0.10 11.35
C LEU A 132 -10.51 -0.91 11.11
N SER A 133 -10.63 -1.41 9.89
CA SER A 133 -11.68 -2.35 9.50
C SER A 133 -11.13 -3.76 9.28
N CYS A 134 -11.78 -4.76 9.85
CA CYS A 134 -11.44 -6.15 9.58
C CYS A 134 -12.02 -6.55 8.21
N SER A 135 -11.16 -7.03 7.32
CA SER A 135 -11.55 -7.64 6.04
C SER A 135 -10.66 -8.83 5.72
N THR A 136 -11.11 -9.69 4.81
CA THR A 136 -10.24 -10.73 4.25
C THR A 136 -9.23 -10.10 3.29
N GLY A 137 -7.96 -10.46 3.40
CA GLY A 137 -6.92 -10.04 2.44
C GLY A 137 -5.71 -9.36 3.07
N GLU A 138 -4.84 -8.83 2.20
CA GLU A 138 -3.70 -8.00 2.58
C GLU A 138 -4.18 -6.64 3.13
N ILE A 139 -3.28 -5.89 3.78
CA ILE A 139 -3.63 -4.57 4.31
C ILE A 139 -3.70 -3.56 3.16
N GLU A 140 -4.86 -2.92 3.04
CA GLU A 140 -5.13 -1.86 2.07
C GLU A 140 -5.52 -0.58 2.80
N SER A 141 -5.27 0.57 2.16
CA SER A 141 -5.67 1.89 2.67
C SER A 141 -6.43 2.67 1.60
N SER A 142 -7.48 3.37 2.01
CA SER A 142 -8.22 4.28 1.13
C SER A 142 -7.41 5.54 0.77
N ILE A 143 -7.97 6.37 -0.11
CA ILE A 143 -7.57 7.77 -0.21
C ILE A 143 -7.83 8.50 1.12
N VAL A 144 -7.01 9.50 1.44
CA VAL A 144 -7.18 10.31 2.65
C VAL A 144 -8.20 11.41 2.39
N ILE A 145 -9.28 11.45 3.18
CA ILE A 145 -10.29 12.50 3.11
C ILE A 145 -10.04 13.58 4.15
N GLU A 146 -10.34 14.83 3.80
CA GLU A 146 -10.41 15.94 4.77
C GLU A 146 -11.87 16.09 5.19
N GLU A 147 -12.22 15.61 6.38
CA GLU A 147 -13.62 15.62 6.86
C GLU A 147 -14.07 17.00 7.33
N SER A 148 -13.15 17.68 7.99
CA SER A 148 -13.28 19.08 8.36
C SER A 148 -11.90 19.72 8.22
N LYS A 149 -11.86 21.05 8.28
CA LYS A 149 -10.63 21.82 8.11
C LYS A 149 -9.51 21.24 9.00
N CYS A 150 -8.48 20.69 8.37
CA CYS A 150 -7.28 20.14 9.03
C CYS A 150 -7.52 18.87 9.88
N SER A 151 -8.66 18.21 9.67
CA SER A 151 -8.99 16.89 10.21
C SER A 151 -9.01 15.90 9.06
N TYR A 152 -8.01 15.02 9.04
CA TYR A 152 -7.81 14.06 7.97
C TYR A 152 -8.24 12.67 8.44
N ARG A 153 -8.73 11.85 7.51
CA ARG A 153 -9.15 10.48 7.81
C ARG A 153 -8.73 9.52 6.71
N VAL A 154 -8.32 8.33 7.11
CA VAL A 154 -8.06 7.19 6.22
C VAL A 154 -8.75 5.94 6.75
N LEU A 155 -9.29 5.12 5.85
CA LEU A 155 -9.74 3.77 6.18
C LEU A 155 -8.64 2.79 5.83
N MET A 156 -8.25 1.95 6.79
CA MET A 156 -7.40 0.78 6.57
C MET A 156 -8.21 -0.49 6.76
N SER A 157 -8.02 -1.45 5.88
CA SER A 157 -8.71 -2.75 5.92
C SER A 157 -7.77 -3.91 5.64
N GLY A 158 -7.96 -5.04 6.31
CA GLY A 158 -7.22 -6.27 6.03
C GLY A 158 -7.27 -7.30 7.16
N GLN A 159 -6.76 -8.50 6.89
CA GLN A 159 -6.90 -9.64 7.80
C GLN A 159 -6.16 -9.43 9.12
N ALA A 160 -5.05 -8.68 9.11
CA ALA A 160 -4.27 -8.39 10.30
C ALA A 160 -4.98 -7.41 11.27
N LEU A 161 -6.08 -6.76 10.84
CA LEU A 161 -6.92 -5.91 11.68
C LEU A 161 -8.04 -6.69 12.38
N CYS A 162 -8.24 -7.96 12.03
CA CYS A 162 -9.23 -8.81 12.65
C CYS A 162 -8.76 -9.28 14.01
N ALA A 163 -9.69 -9.35 14.98
CA ALA A 163 -9.41 -9.99 16.26
C ALA A 163 -8.94 -11.42 15.99
N THR A 164 -7.72 -11.76 16.45
CA THR A 164 -7.27 -13.15 16.39
C THR A 164 -8.17 -13.93 17.35
N PRO A 165 -8.87 -14.98 16.92
CA PRO A 165 -9.66 -15.79 17.83
C PRO A 165 -8.72 -16.30 18.92
N THR A 166 -9.03 -16.01 20.18
CA THR A 166 -8.31 -16.61 21.31
C THR A 166 -8.32 -18.11 21.08
N PRO A 167 -7.15 -18.78 20.99
CA PRO A 167 -7.13 -20.20 20.73
C PRO A 167 -7.91 -20.89 21.84
N THR A 168 -9.07 -21.44 21.51
CA THR A 168 -9.82 -22.26 22.46
C THR A 168 -8.90 -23.40 22.87
N PRO A 169 -8.58 -23.57 24.17
CA PRO A 169 -7.70 -24.62 24.62
C PRO A 169 -8.28 -25.95 24.15
N THR A 170 -7.66 -26.51 23.12
CA THR A 170 -8.06 -27.77 22.52
C THR A 170 -7.23 -28.85 23.20
N THR A 171 -7.92 -29.85 23.74
CA THR A 171 -7.30 -31.07 24.26
C THR A 171 -6.35 -31.62 23.19
N PRO A 172 -5.10 -31.99 23.53
CA PRO A 172 -4.12 -32.43 22.54
C PRO A 172 -4.60 -33.73 21.89
N THR A 173 -5.25 -33.60 20.73
CA THR A 173 -5.49 -34.72 19.82
C THR A 173 -4.17 -35.01 19.11
N PRO A 174 -3.72 -36.28 19.02
CA PRO A 174 -2.49 -36.63 18.32
C PRO A 174 -2.53 -36.05 16.90
N THR A 175 -1.67 -35.07 16.66
CA THR A 175 -1.64 -34.29 15.44
C THR A 175 -0.96 -35.14 14.38
N LEU A 176 -1.71 -35.55 13.35
CA LEU A 176 -1.11 -36.08 12.14
C LEU A 176 -0.29 -34.94 11.50
N THR A 177 1.00 -35.17 11.30
CA THR A 177 1.91 -34.24 10.64
C THR A 177 1.27 -33.78 9.32
N PRO A 178 0.93 -32.49 9.14
CA PRO A 178 0.39 -32.02 7.89
C PRO A 178 1.46 -32.22 6.81
N THR A 179 1.12 -32.96 5.77
CA THR A 179 1.92 -33.03 4.55
C THR A 179 2.11 -31.61 4.03
N PRO A 180 3.36 -31.13 3.83
CA PRO A 180 3.60 -29.77 3.40
C PRO A 180 2.90 -29.50 2.08
N THR A 181 2.01 -28.50 2.05
CA THR A 181 1.39 -28.01 0.83
C THR A 181 2.50 -27.42 -0.05
N PRO A 182 2.68 -27.88 -1.30
CA PRO A 182 3.76 -27.41 -2.15
C PRO A 182 3.61 -25.90 -2.39
N THR A 183 4.61 -25.14 -1.98
CA THR A 183 4.71 -23.71 -2.29
C THR A 183 4.88 -23.56 -3.80
N SER A 184 3.92 -22.92 -4.46
CA SER A 184 3.92 -22.73 -5.91
C SER A 184 5.05 -21.77 -6.31
N ASN A 185 6.00 -22.24 -7.12
CA ASN A 185 7.12 -21.45 -7.67
C ASN A 185 6.71 -20.55 -8.85
N ASN A 186 5.43 -20.21 -8.98
CA ASN A 186 4.92 -19.50 -10.15
C ASN A 186 5.27 -18.01 -10.08
N VAL A 187 5.68 -17.46 -11.22
CA VAL A 187 5.79 -16.01 -11.42
C VAL A 187 4.46 -15.50 -11.95
N THR A 188 3.96 -14.41 -11.37
CA THR A 188 2.76 -13.72 -11.84
C THR A 188 3.06 -12.27 -12.13
N CYS A 189 2.51 -11.76 -13.22
CA CYS A 189 2.57 -10.35 -13.59
C CYS A 189 1.17 -9.84 -13.88
N GLN A 190 0.84 -8.67 -13.35
CA GLN A 190 -0.48 -8.07 -13.51
C GLN A 190 -0.31 -6.59 -13.86
N ALA A 191 -0.91 -6.20 -14.98
CA ALA A 191 -1.05 -4.83 -15.42
C ALA A 191 -2.34 -4.22 -14.84
N SER A 192 -2.22 -3.05 -14.21
CA SER A 192 -3.36 -2.23 -13.80
C SER A 192 -3.04 -0.75 -14.04
N ASN A 193 -2.89 0.06 -12.99
CA ASN A 193 -2.40 1.44 -13.06
C ASN A 193 -0.85 1.49 -13.03
N GLY A 194 -0.22 0.44 -13.53
CA GLY A 194 1.20 0.14 -13.42
C GLY A 194 1.41 -1.38 -13.48
N ILE A 195 2.41 -1.90 -12.79
CA ILE A 195 2.78 -3.32 -12.83
C ILE A 195 2.88 -3.92 -11.43
N SER A 196 2.28 -5.09 -11.23
CA SER A 196 2.47 -5.91 -10.03
C SER A 196 3.13 -7.23 -10.43
N MET A 197 4.17 -7.63 -9.72
CA MET A 197 4.92 -8.86 -9.97
C MET A 197 5.08 -9.65 -8.67
N LYS A 198 4.82 -10.96 -8.71
CA LYS A 198 5.16 -11.92 -7.64
C LYS A 198 6.08 -13.00 -8.19
N SER A 199 7.15 -13.35 -7.48
CA SER A 199 8.15 -14.32 -7.90
C SER A 199 8.91 -14.90 -6.71
N PRO A 200 9.28 -16.20 -6.70
CA PRO A 200 10.16 -16.75 -5.67
C PRO A 200 11.59 -16.19 -5.72
N ASP A 201 11.96 -15.49 -6.80
CA ASP A 201 13.25 -14.82 -6.93
C ASP A 201 13.16 -13.36 -6.49
N THR A 202 14.31 -12.71 -6.29
CA THR A 202 14.38 -11.26 -6.09
C THR A 202 13.86 -10.54 -7.33
N ILE A 203 12.95 -9.57 -7.13
CA ILE A 203 12.38 -8.78 -8.22
C ILE A 203 13.11 -7.45 -8.29
N THR A 204 13.52 -7.05 -9.49
CA THR A 204 14.04 -5.70 -9.75
C THR A 204 13.12 -5.00 -10.74
N CYS A 205 12.64 -3.80 -10.40
CA CYS A 205 11.85 -2.97 -11.30
C CYS A 205 12.59 -1.68 -11.65
N SER A 206 12.48 -1.27 -12.90
CA SER A 206 12.87 0.06 -13.35
C SER A 206 11.68 0.77 -13.97
N GLY A 207 11.60 2.07 -13.76
CA GLY A 207 10.57 2.93 -14.34
C GLY A 207 11.15 4.27 -14.79
N TYR A 208 10.47 4.94 -15.72
CA TYR A 208 10.85 6.26 -16.21
C TYR A 208 9.79 7.30 -15.84
N GLY A 209 10.26 8.44 -15.34
CA GLY A 209 9.38 9.52 -14.92
C GLY A 209 8.79 9.33 -13.52
N PRO A 210 7.67 10.02 -13.19
CA PRO A 210 7.08 9.99 -11.87
C PRO A 210 6.49 8.60 -11.60
N SER A 211 7.07 7.90 -10.63
CA SER A 211 6.89 6.47 -10.43
C SER A 211 7.02 6.14 -8.96
N ILE A 212 6.24 5.16 -8.49
CA ILE A 212 6.30 4.67 -7.12
C ILE A 212 6.21 3.15 -7.15
N CYS A 213 7.09 2.45 -6.44
CA CYS A 213 6.89 1.04 -6.17
C CYS A 213 6.92 0.73 -4.67
N THR A 214 6.04 -0.18 -4.27
CA THR A 214 5.86 -0.66 -2.92
C THR A 214 6.02 -2.17 -2.85
N THR A 215 6.45 -2.66 -1.70
CA THR A 215 6.56 -4.09 -1.38
C THR A 215 5.68 -4.41 -0.16
N PRO A 216 5.34 -5.68 0.10
CA PRO A 216 4.60 -6.07 1.30
C PRO A 216 5.31 -5.70 2.61
N SER A 217 6.64 -5.64 2.65
CA SER A 217 7.41 -5.20 3.82
C SER A 217 7.43 -3.68 4.01
N GLY A 218 6.71 -2.92 3.19
CA GLY A 218 6.68 -1.46 3.26
C GLY A 218 7.90 -0.78 2.62
N TYR A 219 8.81 -1.52 1.97
CA TYR A 219 9.86 -0.89 1.18
C TYR A 219 9.23 -0.06 0.05
N LEU A 220 9.64 1.21 0.00
CA LEU A 220 9.11 2.22 -0.90
C LEU A 220 10.28 2.86 -1.66
N CYS A 221 10.25 2.72 -2.97
CA CYS A 221 11.09 3.47 -3.90
C CYS A 221 10.16 4.40 -4.69
N GLU A 222 10.55 5.66 -4.85
CA GLU A 222 9.78 6.61 -5.65
C GLU A 222 10.69 7.56 -6.43
N SER A 223 10.16 8.09 -7.52
CA SER A 223 10.70 9.26 -8.18
C SER A 223 9.57 10.20 -8.57
N VAL A 224 9.83 11.50 -8.46
CA VAL A 224 8.88 12.56 -8.80
C VAL A 224 9.28 13.32 -10.07
N ASN A 225 10.49 13.08 -10.59
CA ASN A 225 11.02 13.78 -11.76
C ASN A 225 10.53 13.12 -13.05
N THR A 226 10.25 13.93 -14.08
CA THR A 226 9.78 13.43 -15.39
C THR A 226 10.85 12.67 -16.16
N ASP A 227 12.12 12.94 -15.90
CA ASP A 227 13.26 12.39 -16.67
C ASP A 227 14.12 11.43 -15.84
N SER A 228 13.70 11.08 -14.63
CA SER A 228 14.46 10.17 -13.78
C SER A 228 14.16 8.72 -14.10
N VAL A 229 15.18 7.88 -13.90
CA VAL A 229 15.02 6.43 -13.82
C VAL A 229 14.92 6.03 -12.36
N ILE A 230 13.83 5.36 -11.99
CA ILE A 230 13.72 4.69 -10.69
C ILE A 230 14.24 3.27 -10.82
N LYS A 231 14.96 2.78 -9.80
CA LYS A 231 15.32 1.36 -9.67
C LYS A 231 14.92 0.85 -8.30
N CYS A 232 14.08 -0.18 -8.28
CA CYS A 232 13.50 -0.78 -7.10
C CYS A 232 13.90 -2.24 -7.00
N ILE A 233 14.21 -2.72 -5.80
CA ILE A 233 14.54 -4.12 -5.55
C ILE A 233 13.60 -4.60 -4.45
N SER A 234 12.87 -5.68 -4.70
CA SER A 234 12.02 -6.33 -3.70
C SER A 234 12.61 -7.68 -3.32
N PRO A 235 13.10 -7.83 -2.07
CA PRO A 235 13.46 -9.13 -1.52
C PRO A 235 12.23 -9.95 -1.11
N ASP A 236 11.05 -9.32 -0.97
CA ASP A 236 9.84 -9.95 -0.42
C ASP A 236 9.03 -10.74 -1.45
N HIS A 237 9.66 -11.13 -2.56
CA HIS A 237 9.02 -11.95 -3.59
C HIS A 237 7.78 -11.31 -4.25
N SER A 238 7.53 -10.02 -3.99
CA SER A 238 6.38 -9.27 -4.50
C SER A 238 6.68 -7.78 -4.57
N ILE A 239 6.28 -7.12 -5.65
CA ILE A 239 6.40 -5.66 -5.83
C ILE A 239 5.23 -5.14 -6.64
N SER A 240 4.73 -3.96 -6.28
CA SER A 240 3.71 -3.23 -7.03
C SER A 240 4.22 -1.84 -7.36
N CYS A 241 4.22 -1.49 -8.64
CA CYS A 241 4.66 -0.21 -9.17
C CYS A 241 3.50 0.53 -9.83
N ILE A 242 3.41 1.84 -9.63
CA ILE A 242 2.44 2.77 -10.22
C ILE A 242 3.21 3.90 -10.90
N GLY A 243 2.79 4.28 -12.11
CA GLY A 243 3.53 5.20 -12.98
C GLY A 243 3.59 4.71 -14.42
N ASN A 244 4.32 5.44 -15.27
CA ASN A 244 4.43 5.16 -16.70
C ASN A 244 5.71 4.38 -16.99
N HIS A 245 5.66 3.49 -17.98
CA HIS A 245 6.83 2.76 -18.49
C HIS A 245 7.59 2.00 -17.39
N PHE A 246 7.06 0.85 -16.96
CA PHE A 246 7.80 -0.04 -16.07
C PHE A 246 8.31 -1.27 -16.79
N GLU A 247 9.46 -1.73 -16.33
CA GLU A 247 10.02 -3.02 -16.63
C GLU A 247 10.48 -3.66 -15.32
N CYS A 248 9.81 -4.74 -14.92
CA CYS A 248 10.16 -5.56 -13.77
C CYS A 248 10.75 -6.87 -14.26
N TYR A 249 11.89 -7.27 -13.72
CA TYR A 249 12.52 -8.53 -14.07
C TYR A 249 12.99 -9.29 -12.84
N THR A 250 12.99 -10.61 -13.00
CA THR A 250 13.66 -11.58 -12.13
C THR A 250 14.81 -12.20 -12.91
N THR A 251 15.42 -13.24 -12.37
CA THR A 251 16.39 -14.08 -13.11
C THR A 251 15.78 -14.77 -14.33
N SER A 252 14.46 -15.01 -14.33
CA SER A 252 13.80 -15.91 -15.28
C SER A 252 12.70 -15.25 -16.12
N TYR A 253 12.17 -14.10 -15.69
CA TYR A 253 11.07 -13.42 -16.37
C TYR A 253 11.29 -11.91 -16.37
N SER A 254 10.93 -11.26 -17.47
CA SER A 254 10.68 -9.82 -17.52
C SER A 254 9.20 -9.57 -17.81
N CYS A 255 8.65 -8.56 -17.16
CA CYS A 255 7.31 -8.06 -17.35
C CYS A 255 7.38 -6.55 -17.49
N SER A 256 6.85 -6.00 -18.57
CA SER A 256 6.86 -4.59 -18.87
C SER A 256 5.47 -4.07 -19.23
N ILE A 257 5.24 -2.80 -18.94
CA ILE A 257 4.02 -2.09 -19.30
C ILE A 257 4.36 -0.66 -19.69
N ASP A 258 3.83 -0.23 -20.83
CA ASP A 258 3.77 1.18 -21.20
C ASP A 258 2.31 1.63 -21.27
N LEU A 259 1.90 2.42 -20.28
CA LEU A 259 0.54 2.98 -20.22
C LEU A 259 0.29 4.07 -21.27
N SER A 260 1.35 4.71 -21.79
CA SER A 260 1.22 5.79 -22.77
C SER A 260 0.84 5.28 -24.15
N SER A 261 1.27 4.06 -24.50
CA SER A 261 0.96 3.39 -25.76
C SER A 261 0.09 2.15 -25.59
N TYR A 262 -0.62 2.01 -24.46
CA TYR A 262 -1.12 0.74 -23.91
C TYR A 262 -1.64 -0.26 -24.96
N ASN A 263 -0.82 -1.27 -25.25
CA ASN A 263 -1.13 -2.38 -26.17
C ASN A 263 -1.30 -3.73 -25.44
N GLY A 264 -1.26 -3.72 -24.10
CA GLY A 264 -1.29 -4.92 -23.24
C GLY A 264 -0.06 -5.05 -22.35
N LEU A 265 -0.05 -6.07 -21.49
CA LEU A 265 1.12 -6.44 -20.69
C LEU A 265 2.15 -7.09 -21.62
N GLU A 266 3.42 -6.78 -21.47
CA GLU A 266 4.50 -7.44 -22.21
C GLU A 266 5.26 -8.38 -21.27
N VAL A 267 5.49 -9.61 -21.69
CA VAL A 267 6.20 -10.64 -20.91
C VAL A 267 7.29 -11.23 -21.77
N ASN A 268 8.54 -11.15 -21.33
CA ASN A 268 9.73 -11.60 -22.07
C ASN A 268 9.77 -11.06 -23.51
N GLY A 269 9.46 -9.77 -23.70
CA GLY A 269 9.47 -9.14 -25.02
C GLY A 269 8.26 -9.45 -25.91
N LYS A 270 7.22 -10.10 -25.37
CA LYS A 270 5.98 -10.43 -26.09
C LYS A 270 4.77 -9.76 -25.45
N ILE A 271 4.05 -8.98 -26.25
CA ILE A 271 2.74 -8.45 -25.87
C ILE A 271 1.76 -9.62 -25.70
N ILE A 272 1.19 -9.72 -24.52
CA ILE A 272 0.05 -10.57 -24.23
C ILE A 272 -1.20 -9.70 -24.20
N ASN A 273 -2.24 -10.11 -24.94
CA ASN A 273 -3.54 -9.42 -25.01
C ASN A 273 -4.36 -9.67 -23.72
N SER A 274 -3.72 -9.56 -22.56
CA SER A 274 -4.27 -9.79 -21.24
C SER A 274 -3.54 -8.87 -20.25
N ASN A 275 -4.27 -8.42 -19.24
CA ASN A 275 -3.68 -7.64 -18.13
C ASN A 275 -3.09 -8.55 -17.04
N TYR A 276 -3.09 -9.87 -17.26
CA TYR A 276 -2.65 -10.85 -16.29
C TYR A 276 -1.87 -11.97 -16.98
N PHE A 277 -0.73 -12.32 -16.38
CA PHE A 277 0.12 -13.44 -16.71
C PHE A 277 0.43 -14.27 -15.47
N SER A 278 0.39 -15.59 -15.61
CA SER A 278 0.93 -16.54 -14.64
C SER A 278 1.76 -17.56 -15.41
N SER A 279 2.93 -17.93 -14.89
CA SER A 279 3.99 -18.63 -15.61
C SER A 279 3.70 -20.07 -16.06
N PRO A 280 2.51 -20.63 -15.86
CA PRO A 280 2.08 -21.51 -14.77
C PRO A 280 3.07 -22.66 -14.42
N VAL A 281 2.63 -23.59 -13.58
CA VAL A 281 2.88 -25.03 -13.78
C VAL A 281 2.68 -25.33 -15.27
N LEU A 282 3.73 -25.29 -16.08
CA LEU A 282 3.73 -25.92 -17.39
C LEU A 282 3.53 -27.40 -17.12
N SER A 283 2.28 -27.88 -17.22
CA SER A 283 2.06 -29.29 -17.41
C SER A 283 2.92 -29.67 -18.62
N PRO A 284 3.82 -30.65 -18.48
CA PRO A 284 4.60 -31.07 -19.63
C PRO A 284 3.60 -31.50 -20.69
N ASN A 285 3.80 -30.97 -21.90
CA ASN A 285 3.26 -31.48 -23.15
C ASN A 285 1.93 -30.88 -23.64
N SER A 286 2.06 -29.91 -24.56
CA SER A 286 1.53 -30.14 -25.90
C SER A 286 2.47 -29.50 -26.92
N ASN A 287 3.19 -30.35 -27.65
CA ASN A 287 3.91 -30.03 -28.86
C ASN A 287 3.12 -29.06 -29.77
N ALA A 288 3.48 -27.78 -29.74
CA ALA A 288 3.28 -26.89 -30.86
C ALA A 288 4.44 -27.12 -31.82
N ASN A 289 4.29 -28.12 -32.70
CA ASN A 289 5.03 -28.17 -33.96
C ASN A 289 4.65 -26.93 -34.77
N ASN A 290 5.32 -25.80 -34.49
CA ASN A 290 5.39 -24.69 -35.43
C ASN A 290 6.37 -25.09 -36.52
N SER A 291 5.84 -25.81 -37.51
CA SER A 291 6.40 -25.83 -38.85
C SER A 291 6.49 -24.39 -39.34
N TYR A 292 7.70 -23.84 -39.40
CA TYR A 292 7.97 -22.63 -40.16
C TYR A 292 7.67 -22.94 -41.63
N ILE A 293 6.48 -22.56 -42.10
CA ILE A 293 6.24 -22.40 -43.53
C ILE A 293 7.02 -21.14 -43.93
N ILE A 294 8.22 -21.35 -44.45
CA ILE A 294 8.92 -20.34 -45.23
C ILE A 294 8.06 -20.14 -46.49
N ILE A 295 7.25 -19.09 -46.52
CA ILE A 295 6.66 -18.60 -47.76
C ILE A 295 7.77 -17.76 -48.41
N PRO A 296 8.48 -18.24 -49.45
CA PRO A 296 9.34 -17.36 -50.22
C PRO A 296 8.45 -16.27 -50.81
N SER A 297 8.82 -15.02 -50.52
CA SER A 297 8.15 -13.84 -51.06
C SER A 297 8.27 -13.86 -52.60
N PHE A 298 7.23 -14.37 -53.26
CA PHE A 298 7.10 -14.40 -54.73
C PHE A 298 7.07 -12.99 -55.36
N ILE A 299 7.04 -11.93 -54.55
CA ILE A 299 7.02 -10.54 -55.02
C ILE A 299 8.37 -10.11 -55.61
N TYR A 300 9.50 -10.69 -55.16
CA TYR A 300 10.81 -10.36 -55.74
C TYR A 300 11.12 -11.09 -57.05
N LEU A 301 10.50 -12.24 -57.33
CA LEU A 301 10.72 -12.97 -58.58
C LEU A 301 9.99 -12.30 -59.78
N VAL A 302 8.85 -11.65 -59.53
CA VAL A 302 8.10 -10.95 -60.60
C VAL A 302 8.83 -9.68 -61.05
N PHE A 303 9.48 -8.95 -60.13
CA PHE A 303 10.29 -7.77 -60.52
C PHE A 303 11.55 -8.15 -61.30
N PHE A 304 12.18 -9.29 -61.00
CA PHE A 304 13.37 -9.74 -61.72
C PHE A 304 13.05 -10.25 -63.14
N ILE A 305 11.90 -10.89 -63.35
CA ILE A 305 11.46 -11.32 -64.69
C ILE A 305 11.03 -10.12 -65.55
N ILE A 306 10.39 -9.10 -64.96
CA ILE A 306 10.01 -7.90 -65.70
C ILE A 306 11.23 -7.09 -66.15
N GLN A 307 12.31 -7.01 -65.35
CA GLN A 307 13.54 -6.33 -65.80
C GLN A 307 14.26 -7.05 -66.95
N ILE A 308 14.15 -8.38 -67.05
CA ILE A 308 14.78 -9.15 -68.14
C ILE A 308 13.96 -9.06 -69.44
N LEU A 309 12.66 -8.75 -69.39
CA LEU A 309 11.83 -8.58 -70.60
C LEU A 309 11.91 -7.17 -71.23
N PHE A 310 12.54 -6.20 -70.57
CA PHE A 310 12.65 -4.82 -71.05
C PHE A 310 14.11 -4.35 -71.26
N LEU A 311 15.04 -5.30 -71.38
CA LEU A 311 16.44 -5.11 -71.80
C LEU A 311 16.70 -5.99 -73.03
#